data_AF-A0A7J8NS25-F1
#
_entry.id   AF-A0A7J8NS25-F1
#
_cell.length_a   1.000
_cell.length_b   1.000
_cell.length_c   1.000
_cell.angle_alpha   90.00
_cell.angle_beta   90.00
_cell.angle_gamma   90.00
#
_symmetry.space_group_name_H-M   'P 1'
#
loop_
_entity.id
_entity.type
_entity.pdbx_description
1 polymer ?
#
loop_
_entity_poly.entity_id
_entity_poly.type
_entity_poly.pdbx_seq_one_letter_code
_entity_poly.pdbx_strand_id
1 'polypeptide(L)' 'MRINGSLARKAIRELMARGSIRLVSAHSSQQIYTRATNT' A
#
# COMPACT_ATOMS: atom_id res chain seq x y z
N MET A 1 -4.66 -13.57 4.97
CA MET A 1 -5.46 -12.77 5.94
C MET A 1 -6.83 -12.49 5.34
N ARG A 2 -7.90 -12.71 6.10
CA ARG A 2 -9.28 -12.38 5.66
C ARG A 2 -9.66 -11.00 6.22
N ILE A 3 -9.14 -9.94 5.58
CA ILE A 3 -9.48 -8.55 5.93
C ILE A 3 -10.31 -7.93 4.81
N ASN A 4 -11.18 -7.00 5.15
CA ASN A 4 -11.96 -6.26 4.15
C ASN A 4 -11.09 -5.22 3.42
N GLY A 5 -11.52 -4.83 2.23
CA GLY A 5 -10.77 -3.86 1.41
C GLY A 5 -10.71 -2.45 2.01
N SER A 6 -11.65 -2.08 2.89
CA SER A 6 -11.63 -0.78 3.58
C SER A 6 -10.54 -0.72 4.65
N LEU A 7 -10.36 -1.79 5.43
CA LEU A 7 -9.28 -1.90 6.42
C LEU A 7 -7.93 -2.01 5.72
N ALA A 8 -7.83 -2.79 4.64
CA ALA A 8 -6.61 -2.88 3.84
C ALA A 8 -6.15 -1.49 3.35
N ARG A 9 -7.07 -0.65 2.85
CA ARG A 9 -6.75 0.72 2.42
C ARG A 9 -6.26 1.62 3.56
N LYS A 10 -6.79 1.44 4.78
CA LYS A 10 -6.28 2.16 5.96
C LYS A 10 -4.85 1.73 6.29
N ALA A 11 -4.58 0.43 6.33
CA ALA A 11 -3.24 -0.11 6.59
C ALA A 11 -2.21 0.33 5.53
N ILE A 12 -2.59 0.36 4.25
CA ILE A 12 -1.72 0.86 3.17
C ILE A 12 -1.31 2.33 3.42
N ARG A 13 -2.25 3.19 3.84
CA ARG A 13 -1.93 4.61 4.16
C ARG A 13 -0.94 4.72 5.32
N GLU A 14 -1.10 3.89 6.34
CA GLU A 14 -0.20 3.86 7.48
C GLU A 14 1.20 3.37 7.09
N LEU A 15 1.29 2.30 6.29
CA LEU A 15 2.57 1.78 5.79
C LEU A 15 3.27 2.76 4.86
N MET A 16 2.51 3.54 4.08
CA MET A 16 3.03 4.66 3.28
C MET A 16 3.59 5.78 4.14
N ALA A 17 2.86 6.19 5.19
CA ALA A 17 3.30 7.23 6.12
C ALA A 17 4.59 6.83 6.86
N ARG A 18 4.74 5.54 7.17
CA ARG A 18 5.97 4.97 7.74
C ARG A 18 7.11 4.80 6.72
N GLY A 19 6.86 5.02 5.43
CA GLY A 19 7.83 4.82 4.36
C GLY A 19 8.22 3.35 4.13
N SER A 20 7.46 2.38 4.65
CA SER A 20 7.77 0.94 4.52
C SER A 20 7.41 0.35 3.15
N ILE A 21 6.51 1.00 2.43
CA ILE A 21 6.10 0.65 1.07
C ILE A 21 6.05 1.91 0.21
N ARG A 22 6.11 1.76 -1.12
CA ARG A 22 5.94 2.84 -2.09
C ARG A 22 4.98 2.47 -3.20
N LEU A 23 4.31 3.47 -3.77
CA LEU A 23 3.44 3.29 -4.94
C LEU A 23 4.29 3.00 -6.17
N VAL A 24 3.88 2.00 -6.95
CA VAL A 24 4.49 1.69 -8.26
C VAL A 24 3.60 2.21 -9.38
N SER A 25 2.30 1.89 -9.31
CA SER A 25 1.32 2.30 -10.31
C SER A 25 -0.06 2.42 -9.68
N ALA A 26 -0.81 3.42 -10.14
CA ALA A 26 -2.21 3.63 -9.77
C ALA A 26 -3.08 3.68 -11.03
N HIS A 27 -4.05 2.79 -11.08
CA HIS A 27 -5.14 2.78 -12.05
C HIS A 27 -6.48 2.84 -11.29
N SER A 28 -7.57 3.19 -11.96
CA SER A 28 -8.89 3.38 -11.33
C SER A 28 -9.41 2.11 -10.64
N SER A 29 -9.10 0.94 -11.19
CA SER A 29 -9.50 -0.36 -10.63
C SER A 29 -8.43 -1.04 -9.78
N GLN A 30 -7.17 -0.58 -9.84
CA GLN A 30 -6.06 -1.28 -9.17
C GLN A 30 -4.95 -0.33 -8.74
N GLN A 31 -4.45 -0.54 -7.52
CA GLN A 31 -3.30 0.15 -6.97
C GLN A 31 -2.22 -0.88 -6.63
N ILE A 32 -1.01 -0.68 -7.15
CA ILE A 32 0.11 -1.62 -6.99
C ILE A 32 1.19 -0.95 -6.14
N TYR A 33 1.59 -1.66 -5.09
CA TYR A 33 2.56 -1.22 -4.09
C TYR A 33 3.71 -2.20 -4.01
N THR A 34 4.91 -1.68 -3.73
CA THR A 34 6.11 -2.48 -3.48
C THR A 34 6.74 -2.11 -2.16
N ARG A 35 7.56 -3.01 -1.61
CA ARG A 35 8.34 -2.75 -0.40
C ARG A 35 9.36 -1.65 -0.67
N ALA A 36 9.52 -0.73 0.28
CA ALA A 36 10.65 0.19 0.28
C ALA A 36 11.88 -0.56 0.79
N THR A 37 12.87 -0.77 -0.06
CA THR A 37 14.19 -1.25 0.33
C THR A 37 15.13 -0.05 0.39
N ASN A 38 15.77 0.18 1.55
CA ASN A 38 16.85 1.15 1.65
C ASN A 38 17.86 0.85 0.55
N THR A 39 18.02 1.78 -0.39
CA THR A 39 19.09 1.78 -1.38
C THR A 39 20.08 2.85 -0.95
#